data_AF-A0A0W0VJ13-F1
#
_entry.id   AF-A0A0W0VJ13-F1
#
_cell.length_a   1.000
_cell.length_b   1.000
_cell.length_c   1.000
_cell.angle_alpha   90.00
_cell.angle_beta   90.00
_cell.angle_gamma   90.00
#
_symmetry.space_group_name_H-M   'P 1'
#
loop_
_entity.id
_entity.type
_entity.pdbx_description
1 polymer ?
#
loop_
_entity_poly.entity_id
_entity_poly.type
_entity_poly.pdbx_seq_one_letter_code
_entity_poly.pdbx_strand_id
1 'polypeptide(L)'
;MTELNIKKEIGKRIYESRKLKGLTLKALGELAGGLKQTRLTNWEQGVRSPGPEEIKQLAQALDVSPAYLMCLSDEKQFKEAKNPSQLIPLLDYRQACEAKLHISLAREKEISNDMVYISVSTVLLPNLSTDAFALKIADDSMMPEIRVNDVLIIDLSISPKPGDFVVVKISSKPEAIICQYKKLSYTSSDFELLTLNDNWPNIRVDDGIEVEILATVIQNIRGYIQ
;
A
#
# COMPACT_ATOMS: atom_id res chain seq x y z
N MET A 1 7.29 4.54 38.07
CA MET A 1 8.69 4.30 37.61
C MET A 1 9.57 5.44 38.11
N THR A 2 10.69 5.15 38.75
CA THR A 2 11.66 6.16 39.21
C THR A 2 12.32 6.85 38.02
N GLU A 3 12.62 8.15 38.15
CA GLU A 3 13.23 8.98 37.10
C GLU A 3 14.53 8.37 36.53
N LEU A 4 15.28 7.63 37.36
CA LEU A 4 16.50 6.91 36.97
C LEU A 4 16.24 5.77 35.97
N ASN A 5 15.06 5.17 35.99
CA ASN A 5 14.70 4.05 35.11
C ASN A 5 14.39 4.52 33.69
N ILE A 6 13.75 5.69 33.56
CA ILE A 6 13.38 6.28 32.26
C ILE A 6 14.63 6.67 31.45
N LYS A 7 15.64 7.25 32.11
CA LYS A 7 16.89 7.68 31.43
C LYS A 7 17.66 6.49 30.85
N LYS A 8 17.68 5.36 31.56
CA LYS A 8 18.30 4.12 31.09
C LYS A 8 17.53 3.50 29.92
N GLU A 9 16.21 3.52 29.98
CA GLU A 9 15.38 2.95 28.91
C GLU A 9 15.49 3.76 27.60
N ILE A 10 15.52 5.10 27.69
CA ILE A 10 15.81 5.98 26.54
C ILE A 10 17.17 5.63 25.92
N GLY A 11 18.21 5.50 26.76
CA GLY A 11 19.55 5.12 26.31
C GLY A 11 19.58 3.76 25.61
N LYS A 12 18.86 2.78 26.16
CA LYS A 12 18.71 1.44 25.59
C LYS A 12 18.05 1.47 24.21
N ARG A 13 16.95 2.21 24.04
CA ARG A 13 16.26 2.35 22.74
C ARG A 13 17.14 3.02 21.68
N ILE A 14 17.94 4.01 22.05
CA ILE A 14 18.93 4.63 21.16
C ILE A 14 19.97 3.60 20.72
N TYR A 15 20.54 2.85 21.67
CA TYR A 15 21.52 1.81 21.39
C TYR A 15 20.98 0.72 20.46
N GLU A 16 19.78 0.20 20.75
CA GLU A 16 19.12 -0.82 19.93
C GLU A 16 18.85 -0.32 18.51
N SER A 17 18.29 0.90 18.38
CA SER A 17 17.99 1.49 17.07
C SER A 17 19.27 1.73 16.25
N ARG A 18 20.35 2.18 16.89
CA ARG A 18 21.66 2.34 16.24
C ARG A 18 22.22 1.01 15.75
N LYS A 19 22.14 -0.04 16.59
CA LYS A 19 22.62 -1.38 16.25
C LYS A 19 21.82 -2.02 15.13
N LEU A 20 20.50 -1.86 15.12
CA LEU A 20 19.63 -2.34 14.04
C LEU A 20 20.01 -1.73 12.68
N LYS A 21 20.39 -0.45 12.66
CA LYS A 21 20.90 0.21 11.45
C LYS A 21 22.37 -0.05 11.13
N GLY A 22 23.08 -0.84 11.94
CA GLY A 22 24.50 -1.11 11.74
C GLY A 22 25.42 0.13 11.90
N LEU A 23 24.95 1.20 12.55
CA LEU A 23 25.69 2.46 12.63
C LEU A 23 26.74 2.42 13.76
N THR A 24 27.92 2.98 13.49
CA THR A 24 28.91 3.28 14.52
C THR A 24 28.52 4.57 15.26
N LEU A 25 29.03 4.77 16.49
CA LEU A 25 28.78 6.01 17.24
C LEU A 25 29.28 7.25 16.49
N LYS A 26 30.37 7.10 15.72
CA LYS A 26 30.88 8.17 14.85
C LYS A 26 29.88 8.50 13.74
N ALA A 27 29.43 7.50 12.99
CA ALA A 27 28.48 7.66 11.89
C ALA A 27 27.13 8.22 12.38
N LEU A 28 26.63 7.76 13.53
CA LEU A 28 25.41 8.31 14.12
C LEU A 28 25.58 9.79 14.49
N GLY A 29 26.73 10.17 15.05
CA GLY A 29 27.01 11.55 15.41
C GLY A 29 27.07 12.47 14.20
N GLU A 30 27.68 12.03 13.11
CA GLU A 30 27.73 12.76 11.85
C GLU A 30 26.32 12.94 11.25
N LEU A 31 25.50 11.87 11.21
CA LEU A 31 24.12 11.91 10.69
C LEU A 31 23.17 12.75 11.55
N ALA A 32 23.37 12.79 12.87
CA ALA A 32 22.52 13.52 13.80
C ALA A 32 22.98 14.99 14.01
N GLY A 33 23.69 15.59 13.04
CA GLY A 33 24.07 17.01 13.08
C GLY A 33 25.42 17.31 13.75
N GLY A 34 26.37 16.37 13.71
CA GLY A 34 27.74 16.58 14.21
C GLY A 34 27.90 16.37 15.72
N LEU A 35 27.12 15.47 16.32
CA LEU A 35 27.18 15.16 17.74
C LEU A 35 28.47 14.40 18.09
N LYS A 36 29.16 14.84 19.15
CA LYS A 36 30.38 14.17 19.64
C LYS A 36 30.08 12.76 20.15
N GLN A 37 30.94 11.79 19.81
CA GLN A 37 30.81 10.38 20.24
C GLN A 37 30.66 10.20 21.75
N THR A 38 31.35 11.03 22.54
CA THR A 38 31.26 11.02 24.01
C THR A 38 29.86 11.34 24.51
N ARG A 39 29.12 12.24 23.83
CA ARG A 39 27.72 12.55 24.20
C ARG A 39 26.80 11.36 23.93
N LEU A 40 26.93 10.75 22.75
CA LEU A 40 26.14 9.56 22.38
C LEU A 40 26.38 8.41 23.34
N THR A 41 27.64 8.16 23.73
CA THR A 41 28.00 7.12 24.69
C THR A 41 27.34 7.36 26.06
N ASN A 42 27.38 8.61 26.55
CA ASN A 42 26.75 8.98 27.82
C ASN A 42 25.22 8.83 27.79
N TRP A 43 24.59 9.03 26.64
CA TRP A 43 23.15 8.82 26.47
C TRP A 43 22.79 7.34 26.39
N GLU A 44 23.53 6.53 25.61
CA GLU A 44 23.31 5.08 25.53
C GLU A 44 23.46 4.38 26.88
N GLN A 45 24.37 4.87 27.72
CA GLN A 45 24.58 4.37 29.08
C GLN A 45 23.55 4.90 30.11
N GLY A 46 22.68 5.84 29.72
CA GLY A 46 21.69 6.45 30.60
C GLY A 46 22.29 7.40 31.66
N VAL A 47 23.54 7.82 31.50
CA VAL A 47 24.23 8.78 32.40
C VAL A 47 23.62 10.18 32.25
N ARG A 48 23.23 10.53 31.03
CA ARG A 48 22.50 11.76 30.70
C ARG A 48 21.36 11.44 29.74
N SER A 49 20.37 12.32 29.67
CA SER A 49 19.32 12.25 28.67
C SER A 49 19.55 13.31 27.59
N PRO A 50 19.28 12.99 26.31
CA PRO A 50 19.27 14.00 25.25
C PRO A 50 18.11 14.97 25.45
N GLY A 51 18.27 16.21 25.00
CA GLY A 51 17.22 17.22 25.01
C GLY A 51 16.23 17.01 23.83
N PRO A 52 15.17 17.83 23.76
CA PRO A 52 14.15 17.70 22.70
C PRO A 52 14.72 17.84 21.28
N GLU A 53 15.65 18.76 21.06
CA GLU A 53 16.30 18.96 19.75
C GLU A 53 17.23 17.80 19.40
N GLU A 54 18.04 17.33 20.35
CA GLU A 54 18.91 16.18 20.11
C GLU A 54 18.10 14.90 19.86
N ILE A 55 16.95 14.72 20.52
CA ILE A 55 16.06 13.60 20.26
C ILE A 55 15.47 13.67 18.86
N LYS A 56 15.11 14.87 18.38
CA LYS A 56 14.62 15.05 17.01
C LYS A 56 15.70 14.70 15.98
N GLN A 57 16.94 15.11 16.22
CA GLN A 57 18.09 14.78 15.37
C GLN A 57 18.39 13.27 15.37
N LEU A 58 18.41 12.65 16.56
CA LEU A 58 18.61 11.21 16.70
C LEU A 58 17.50 10.41 16.04
N ALA A 59 16.24 10.81 16.24
CA ALA A 59 15.07 10.20 15.63
C ALA A 59 15.16 10.22 14.09
N GLN A 60 15.58 11.34 13.50
CA GLN A 60 15.81 11.44 12.06
C GLN A 60 16.95 10.52 11.59
N ALA A 61 18.10 10.52 12.26
CA ALA A 61 19.22 9.66 11.89
C ALA A 61 18.91 8.16 12.05
N LEU A 62 18.16 7.81 13.09
CA LEU A 62 17.77 6.45 13.43
C LEU A 62 16.47 5.99 12.75
N ASP A 63 15.81 6.88 11.99
CA ASP A 63 14.53 6.64 11.30
C ASP A 63 13.43 6.04 12.18
N VAL A 64 13.36 6.53 13.43
CA VAL A 64 12.34 6.16 14.42
C VAL A 64 11.61 7.40 14.91
N SER A 65 10.43 7.25 15.50
CA SER A 65 9.71 8.40 16.05
C SER A 65 10.40 8.98 17.31
N PRO A 66 10.39 10.31 17.51
CA PRO A 66 10.85 10.94 18.75
C PRO A 66 10.11 10.41 20.00
N ALA A 67 8.82 10.09 19.86
CA ALA A 67 8.00 9.50 20.92
C ALA A 67 8.50 8.11 21.33
N TYR A 68 8.91 7.29 20.36
CA TYR A 68 9.50 5.98 20.62
C TYR A 68 10.83 6.11 21.39
N LEU A 69 11.70 7.04 21.01
CA LEU A 69 12.96 7.26 21.74
C LEU A 69 12.74 7.78 23.16
N MET A 70 11.72 8.63 23.37
CA MET A 70 11.37 9.17 24.69
C MET A 70 10.57 8.21 25.58
N CYS A 71 10.34 6.96 25.16
CA CYS A 71 9.51 6.00 25.91
C CYS A 71 8.06 6.47 26.11
N LEU A 72 7.55 7.31 25.20
CA LEU A 72 6.16 7.80 25.19
C LEU A 72 5.22 6.87 24.40
N SER A 73 5.78 5.92 23.64
CA SER A 73 5.06 4.87 22.91
C SER A 73 5.92 3.61 22.78
N ASP A 74 5.31 2.42 22.80
CA ASP A 74 6.05 1.15 22.65
C ASP A 74 6.19 0.70 21.18
N GLU A 75 5.44 1.32 20.28
CA GLU A 75 5.49 1.01 18.86
C GLU A 75 6.68 1.72 18.18
N LYS A 76 7.58 0.93 17.58
CA LYS A 76 8.63 1.41 16.67
C LYS A 76 7.98 1.91 15.38
N GLN A 77 7.49 3.14 15.39
CA GLN A 77 7.08 3.81 14.16
C GLN A 77 8.34 4.23 13.40
N PHE A 78 8.75 3.40 12.44
CA PHE A 78 9.73 3.79 11.45
C PHE A 78 9.11 4.87 10.56
N LYS A 79 9.84 5.96 10.30
CA LYS A 79 9.39 6.89 9.25
C LYS A 79 9.75 6.24 7.93
N GLU A 80 8.90 5.35 7.43
CA GLU A 80 9.05 4.85 6.08
C GLU A 80 9.32 6.03 5.15
N ALA A 81 10.51 6.06 4.56
CA ALA A 81 10.82 6.98 3.49
C ALA A 81 9.71 6.76 2.48
N LYS A 82 8.80 7.75 2.35
CA LYS A 82 7.69 7.68 1.41
C LYS A 82 8.29 7.56 0.02
N ASN A 83 8.52 6.33 -0.43
CA ASN A 83 8.84 6.06 -1.82
C ASN A 83 7.68 6.67 -2.60
N PRO A 84 7.95 7.66 -3.48
CA PRO A 84 6.88 8.39 -4.16
C PRO A 84 6.08 7.51 -5.13
N SER A 85 6.56 6.29 -5.36
CA SER A 85 5.96 5.28 -6.22
C SER A 85 6.04 3.88 -5.60
N GLN A 86 4.95 3.14 -5.73
CA GLN A 86 4.84 1.71 -5.41
C GLN A 86 4.76 0.93 -6.72
N LEU A 87 5.43 -0.21 -6.82
CA LEU A 87 5.31 -1.13 -7.95
C LEU A 87 4.23 -2.17 -7.65
N ILE A 88 3.31 -2.36 -8.58
CA ILE A 88 2.26 -3.38 -8.49
C ILE A 88 2.27 -4.25 -9.75
N PRO A 89 1.90 -5.54 -9.66
CA PRO A 89 1.92 -6.45 -10.81
C PRO A 89 0.82 -6.08 -11.82
N LEU A 90 1.12 -6.20 -13.10
CA LEU A 90 0.14 -6.17 -14.18
C LEU A 90 -0.40 -7.59 -14.39
N LEU A 91 -1.68 -7.79 -14.11
CA LEU A 91 -2.36 -9.06 -14.30
C LEU A 91 -3.21 -9.04 -15.58
N ASP A 92 -3.46 -10.21 -16.15
CA ASP A 92 -4.49 -10.41 -17.16
C ASP A 92 -5.88 -10.71 -16.54
N TYR A 93 -6.90 -10.84 -17.38
CA TYR A 93 -8.28 -11.10 -16.94
C TYR A 93 -8.48 -12.46 -16.26
N ARG A 94 -7.64 -13.47 -16.55
CA ARG A 94 -7.69 -14.78 -15.88
C ARG A 94 -7.04 -14.72 -14.52
N GLN A 95 -5.86 -14.12 -14.45
CA GLN A 95 -5.11 -13.91 -13.22
C GLN A 95 -5.89 -13.02 -12.24
N ALA A 96 -6.66 -12.05 -12.74
CA ALA A 96 -7.53 -11.21 -11.93
C ALA A 96 -8.57 -12.02 -11.12
N CYS A 97 -9.04 -13.16 -11.62
CA CYS A 97 -9.96 -14.05 -10.89
C CYS A 97 -9.35 -14.65 -9.62
N GLU A 98 -8.02 -14.76 -9.57
CA GLU A 98 -7.24 -15.30 -8.46
C GLU A 98 -6.17 -14.30 -8.00
N ALA A 99 -6.50 -13.00 -8.07
CA ALA A 99 -5.53 -11.92 -7.89
C ALA A 99 -4.72 -12.03 -6.59
N LYS A 100 -5.33 -12.45 -5.47
CA LYS A 100 -4.60 -12.64 -4.19
C LYS A 100 -3.40 -13.57 -4.32
N LEU A 101 -3.58 -14.69 -5.03
CA LEU A 101 -2.53 -15.70 -5.23
C LEU A 101 -1.45 -15.17 -6.16
N HIS A 102 -1.82 -14.48 -7.25
CA HIS A 102 -0.85 -13.90 -8.16
C HIS A 102 -0.05 -12.75 -7.53
N ILE A 103 -0.69 -11.93 -6.71
CA ILE A 103 -0.04 -10.84 -5.97
C ILE A 103 0.94 -11.41 -4.93
N SER A 104 0.57 -12.44 -4.18
CA SER A 104 1.48 -13.07 -3.21
C SER A 104 2.68 -13.71 -3.92
N LEU A 105 2.47 -14.43 -5.02
CA LEU A 105 3.55 -14.99 -5.84
C LEU A 105 4.50 -13.92 -6.40
N ALA A 106 3.95 -12.79 -6.84
CA ALA A 106 4.72 -11.65 -7.35
C ALA A 106 5.60 -10.97 -6.27
N ARG A 107 5.26 -11.16 -4.99
CA ARG A 107 6.01 -10.66 -3.83
C ARG A 107 7.06 -11.65 -3.32
N GLU A 108 6.73 -12.94 -3.31
CA GLU A 108 7.61 -14.00 -2.81
C GLU A 108 8.73 -14.36 -3.78
N LYS A 109 8.45 -14.29 -5.10
CA LYS A 109 9.50 -14.44 -6.11
C LYS A 109 10.25 -13.13 -6.23
N GLU A 110 11.52 -13.11 -5.79
CA GLU A 110 12.48 -12.10 -6.24
C GLU A 110 12.54 -12.16 -7.77
N ILE A 111 11.76 -11.28 -8.43
CA ILE A 111 11.83 -10.96 -9.85
C ILE A 111 11.85 -12.22 -10.75
N SER A 112 10.72 -12.91 -10.86
CA SER A 112 10.53 -13.75 -12.04
C SER A 112 10.48 -12.84 -13.27
N ASN A 113 11.41 -13.03 -14.21
CA ASN A 113 11.63 -12.20 -15.42
C ASN A 113 10.41 -12.03 -16.36
N ASP A 114 9.27 -12.64 -16.06
CA ASP A 114 8.09 -12.67 -16.92
C ASP A 114 6.91 -11.82 -16.42
N MET A 115 6.99 -11.29 -15.19
CA MET A 115 5.94 -10.40 -14.66
C MET A 115 6.25 -8.94 -14.96
N VAL A 116 5.29 -8.26 -15.57
CA VAL A 116 5.32 -6.81 -15.81
C VAL A 116 4.80 -6.09 -14.57
N TYR A 117 5.46 -5.01 -14.17
CA TYR A 117 5.05 -4.18 -13.05
C TYR A 117 4.72 -2.77 -13.52
N ILE A 118 3.71 -2.17 -12.90
CA ILE A 118 3.30 -0.78 -13.11
C ILE A 118 3.69 0.04 -11.89
N SER A 119 4.33 1.19 -12.11
CA SER A 119 4.60 2.17 -11.06
C SER A 119 3.38 3.04 -10.80
N VAL A 120 2.91 3.06 -9.56
CA VAL A 120 1.78 3.87 -9.12
C VAL A 120 2.25 4.91 -8.12
N SER A 121 1.82 6.17 -8.30
CA SER A 121 2.19 7.25 -7.38
C SER A 121 1.44 7.13 -6.06
N THR A 122 2.17 6.88 -4.97
CA THR A 122 1.63 6.83 -3.60
C THR A 122 1.19 8.22 -3.11
N VAL A 123 1.64 9.29 -3.76
CA VAL A 123 1.19 10.66 -3.45
C VAL A 123 -0.24 10.87 -3.92
N LEU A 124 -0.60 10.33 -5.09
CA LEU A 124 -1.96 10.42 -5.64
C LEU A 124 -2.90 9.39 -5.02
N LEU A 125 -2.36 8.24 -4.58
CA LEU A 125 -3.09 7.15 -3.95
C LEU A 125 -2.47 6.79 -2.59
N PRO A 126 -2.65 7.64 -1.55
CA PRO A 126 -2.01 7.46 -0.25
C PRO A 126 -2.50 6.22 0.52
N ASN A 127 -3.62 5.63 0.11
CA ASN A 127 -4.25 4.48 0.76
C ASN A 127 -4.22 3.22 -0.12
N LEU A 128 -3.26 3.10 -1.04
CA LEU A 128 -3.12 1.90 -1.87
C LEU A 128 -2.66 0.71 -1.02
N SER A 129 -3.44 -0.38 -1.04
CA SER A 129 -3.11 -1.60 -0.31
C SER A 129 -1.92 -2.35 -0.93
N THR A 130 -1.35 -3.30 -0.18
CA THR A 130 -0.40 -4.29 -0.72
C THR A 130 -1.08 -5.31 -1.64
N ASP A 131 -2.40 -5.37 -1.59
CA ASP A 131 -3.23 -6.26 -2.41
C ASP A 131 -3.76 -5.55 -3.67
N ALA A 132 -3.05 -4.51 -4.13
CA ALA A 132 -3.36 -3.81 -5.37
C ALA A 132 -2.65 -4.44 -6.58
N PHE A 133 -3.30 -4.36 -7.73
CA PHE A 133 -2.75 -4.80 -9.01
C PHE A 133 -3.22 -3.90 -10.16
N ALA A 134 -2.55 -3.99 -11.30
CA ALA A 134 -2.94 -3.32 -12.53
C ALA A 134 -3.57 -4.31 -13.51
N LEU A 135 -4.54 -3.85 -14.31
CA LEU A 135 -5.14 -4.64 -15.40
C LEU A 135 -5.20 -3.78 -16.66
N LYS A 136 -4.71 -4.32 -17.78
CA LYS A 136 -4.82 -3.64 -19.09
C LYS A 136 -6.12 -4.05 -19.77
N ILE A 137 -6.92 -3.06 -20.17
CA ILE A 137 -8.23 -3.26 -20.80
C ILE A 137 -8.06 -3.77 -22.22
N ALA A 138 -8.75 -4.88 -22.52
CA ALA A 138 -8.66 -5.59 -23.80
C ALA A 138 -9.94 -5.50 -24.65
N ASP A 139 -11.07 -5.13 -24.05
CA ASP A 139 -12.38 -5.03 -24.71
C ASP A 139 -12.98 -3.62 -24.60
N ASP A 140 -14.11 -3.39 -25.25
CA ASP A 140 -14.80 -2.11 -25.31
C ASP A 140 -16.08 -2.05 -24.44
N SER A 141 -16.29 -3.01 -23.53
CA SER A 141 -17.52 -3.12 -22.71
C SER A 141 -17.80 -1.88 -21.84
N MET A 142 -16.75 -1.14 -21.50
CA MET A 142 -16.80 0.03 -20.63
C MET A 142 -16.56 1.36 -21.38
N MET A 143 -16.59 1.34 -22.71
CA MET A 143 -16.57 2.57 -23.50
C MET A 143 -17.87 3.38 -23.30
N PRO A 144 -17.81 4.73 -23.32
CA PRO A 144 -16.67 5.56 -23.72
C PRO A 144 -15.68 5.92 -22.61
N GLU A 145 -16.03 5.67 -21.35
CA GLU A 145 -15.28 6.12 -20.17
C GLU A 145 -13.95 5.38 -20.03
N ILE A 146 -13.98 4.05 -20.13
CA ILE A 146 -12.80 3.18 -20.10
C ILE A 146 -12.62 2.59 -21.50
N ARG A 147 -11.43 2.75 -22.06
CA ARG A 147 -11.12 2.39 -23.45
C ARG A 147 -10.14 1.25 -23.50
N VAL A 148 -10.14 0.54 -24.63
CA VAL A 148 -9.10 -0.46 -24.95
C VAL A 148 -7.72 0.16 -24.78
N ASN A 149 -6.82 -0.57 -24.14
CA ASN A 149 -5.47 -0.19 -23.72
C ASN A 149 -5.35 0.74 -22.51
N ASP A 150 -6.43 1.20 -21.91
CA ASP A 150 -6.36 1.81 -20.57
C ASP A 150 -5.77 0.79 -19.57
N VAL A 151 -5.05 1.30 -18.58
CA VAL A 151 -4.53 0.51 -17.46
C VAL A 151 -5.27 0.91 -16.21
N LEU A 152 -6.07 -0.01 -15.67
CA LEU A 152 -6.80 0.19 -14.43
C LEU A 152 -5.91 -0.20 -13.25
N ILE A 153 -5.90 0.64 -12.23
CA ILE A 153 -5.36 0.29 -10.91
C ILE A 153 -6.54 -0.19 -10.06
N ILE A 154 -6.38 -1.37 -9.47
CA ILE A 154 -7.42 -2.10 -8.76
C ILE A 154 -6.92 -2.49 -7.38
N ASP A 155 -7.79 -2.40 -6.37
CA ASP A 155 -7.48 -2.76 -4.99
C ASP A 155 -8.53 -3.74 -4.42
N LEU A 156 -8.06 -4.89 -3.91
CA LEU A 156 -8.90 -5.93 -3.31
C LEU A 156 -9.37 -5.58 -1.89
N SER A 157 -8.73 -4.62 -1.23
CA SER A 157 -9.05 -4.23 0.16
C SER A 157 -10.17 -3.19 0.25
N ILE A 158 -10.62 -2.66 -0.89
CA ILE A 158 -11.60 -1.58 -0.94
C ILE A 158 -12.96 -2.13 -1.36
N SER A 159 -13.96 -1.95 -0.48
CA SER A 159 -15.34 -2.25 -0.81
C SER A 159 -15.93 -1.21 -1.79
N PRO A 160 -16.64 -1.65 -2.83
CA PRO A 160 -17.19 -0.75 -3.84
C PRO A 160 -18.36 0.08 -3.29
N LYS A 161 -18.49 1.30 -3.79
CA LYS A 161 -19.64 2.18 -3.60
C LYS A 161 -20.46 2.25 -4.88
N PRO A 162 -21.77 2.56 -4.79
CA PRO A 162 -22.60 2.74 -5.99
C PRO A 162 -21.97 3.73 -6.96
N GLY A 163 -21.81 3.32 -8.22
CA GLY A 163 -21.15 4.08 -9.28
C GLY A 163 -19.68 3.72 -9.50
N ASP A 164 -19.03 3.01 -8.58
CA ASP A 164 -17.64 2.58 -8.73
C ASP A 164 -17.52 1.50 -9.82
N PHE A 165 -16.37 1.46 -10.48
CA PHE A 165 -16.02 0.37 -11.38
C PHE A 165 -15.41 -0.78 -10.58
N VAL A 166 -15.77 -2.00 -10.94
CA VAL A 166 -15.43 -3.21 -10.17
C VAL A 166 -14.95 -4.32 -11.10
N VAL A 167 -14.06 -5.16 -10.56
CA VAL A 167 -13.67 -6.43 -11.16
C VAL A 167 -14.61 -7.51 -10.65
N VAL A 168 -15.18 -8.26 -11.58
CA VAL A 168 -16.22 -9.25 -11.28
C VAL A 168 -15.84 -10.60 -11.85
N LYS A 169 -16.06 -11.64 -11.06
CA LYS A 169 -16.01 -13.05 -11.48
C LYS A 169 -17.41 -13.60 -11.61
N ILE A 170 -17.65 -14.30 -12.71
CA ILE A 170 -18.90 -15.03 -12.96
C ILE A 170 -18.55 -16.51 -12.97
N SER A 171 -19.27 -17.35 -12.22
CA SER A 171 -18.95 -18.80 -12.12
C SER A 171 -18.90 -19.50 -13.48
N SER A 172 -19.65 -19.04 -14.47
CA SER A 172 -19.69 -19.60 -15.83
C SER A 172 -18.57 -19.11 -16.77
N LYS A 173 -17.75 -18.13 -16.35
CA LYS A 173 -16.66 -17.57 -17.16
C LYS A 173 -15.31 -17.73 -16.45
N PRO A 174 -14.25 -18.14 -17.19
CA PRO A 174 -12.91 -18.26 -16.61
C PRO A 174 -12.22 -16.90 -16.42
N GLU A 175 -12.65 -15.88 -17.15
CA GLU A 175 -12.07 -14.54 -17.17
C GLU A 175 -12.94 -13.57 -16.39
N ALA A 176 -12.30 -12.67 -15.66
CA ALA A 176 -12.97 -11.57 -14.99
C ALA A 176 -13.58 -10.61 -16.01
N ILE A 177 -14.49 -9.75 -15.57
CA ILE A 177 -15.01 -8.64 -16.36
C ILE A 177 -14.97 -7.35 -15.55
N ILE A 178 -14.97 -6.22 -16.25
CA ILE A 178 -15.12 -4.90 -15.63
C ILE A 178 -16.57 -4.44 -15.80
N CYS A 179 -17.18 -3.99 -14.72
CA CYS A 179 -18.53 -3.43 -14.72
C CYS A 179 -18.59 -2.21 -13.80
N GLN A 180 -19.65 -1.42 -13.94
CA GLN A 180 -20.02 -0.41 -12.96
C GLN A 180 -21.01 -1.01 -11.95
N TYR A 181 -20.72 -0.85 -10.66
CA TYR A 181 -21.56 -1.34 -9.58
C TYR A 181 -22.76 -0.42 -9.35
N LYS A 182 -23.98 -0.96 -9.47
CA LYS A 182 -25.23 -0.24 -9.18
C LYS A 182 -26.01 -0.95 -8.08
N LYS A 183 -26.15 -0.29 -6.95
CA LYS A 183 -27.01 -0.75 -5.85
C LYS A 183 -28.48 -0.49 -6.19
N LEU A 184 -29.34 -1.51 -6.03
CA LEU A 184 -30.77 -1.42 -6.38
C LEU A 184 -31.66 -1.06 -5.20
N SER A 185 -31.21 -1.33 -3.97
CA SER A 185 -32.01 -1.17 -2.76
C SER A 185 -31.14 -0.74 -1.58
N TYR A 186 -31.71 0.02 -0.65
CA TYR A 186 -31.05 0.37 0.61
C TYR A 186 -31.19 -0.72 1.68
N THR A 187 -32.23 -1.55 1.59
CA THR A 187 -32.62 -2.51 2.62
C THR A 187 -32.26 -3.95 2.28
N SER A 188 -32.06 -4.26 0.99
CA SER A 188 -31.57 -5.55 0.51
C SER A 188 -30.16 -5.43 -0.05
N SER A 189 -29.52 -6.58 -0.24
CA SER A 189 -28.20 -6.69 -0.87
C SER A 189 -28.27 -6.75 -2.39
N ASP A 190 -29.41 -6.39 -2.99
CA ASP A 190 -29.62 -6.51 -4.43
C ASP A 190 -28.79 -5.45 -5.18
N PHE A 191 -28.10 -5.91 -6.22
CA PHE A 191 -27.31 -5.06 -7.09
C PHE A 191 -27.38 -5.50 -8.54
N GLU A 192 -27.01 -4.57 -9.41
CA GLU A 192 -26.89 -4.73 -10.84
C GLU A 192 -25.46 -4.32 -11.25
N LEU A 193 -24.90 -5.01 -12.22
CA LEU A 193 -23.60 -4.72 -12.81
C LEU A 193 -23.83 -4.21 -14.23
N LEU A 194 -23.38 -2.99 -14.47
CA LEU A 194 -23.61 -2.31 -15.73
C LEU A 194 -22.36 -2.34 -16.60
N THR A 195 -22.57 -2.59 -17.88
CA THR A 195 -21.63 -2.22 -18.94
C THR A 195 -22.01 -0.82 -19.45
N LEU A 196 -21.03 -0.05 -19.94
CA LEU A 196 -21.30 1.30 -20.46
C LEU A 196 -21.47 1.33 -21.98
N ASN A 197 -21.10 0.24 -22.65
CA ASN A 197 -21.30 0.05 -24.07
C ASN A 197 -22.57 -0.80 -24.29
N ASP A 198 -23.58 -0.21 -24.92
CA ASP A 198 -24.90 -0.82 -25.16
C ASP A 198 -24.85 -2.12 -25.98
N ASN A 199 -23.74 -2.41 -26.65
CA ASN A 199 -23.52 -3.69 -27.33
C ASN A 199 -23.25 -4.86 -26.38
N TRP A 200 -23.04 -4.58 -25.09
CA TRP A 200 -22.74 -5.56 -24.05
C TRP A 200 -23.89 -5.67 -23.04
N PRO A 201 -24.13 -6.86 -22.47
CA PRO A 201 -25.23 -7.06 -21.54
C PRO A 201 -24.88 -6.58 -20.13
N ASN A 202 -25.88 -6.03 -19.45
CA ASN A 202 -25.86 -5.84 -18.00
C ASN A 202 -26.21 -7.16 -17.28
N ILE A 203 -25.81 -7.29 -16.03
CA ILE A 203 -26.04 -8.49 -15.22
C ILE A 203 -26.80 -8.10 -13.95
N ARG A 204 -27.88 -8.81 -13.65
CA ARG A 204 -28.56 -8.70 -12.35
C ARG A 204 -28.37 -9.98 -11.56
N VAL A 205 -28.20 -9.83 -10.25
CA VAL A 205 -27.91 -10.97 -9.36
C VAL A 205 -29.13 -11.88 -9.18
N ASP A 206 -30.34 -11.40 -9.50
CA ASP A 206 -31.56 -12.21 -9.49
C ASP A 206 -31.70 -13.14 -10.72
N ASP A 207 -30.83 -13.03 -11.73
CA ASP A 207 -30.85 -13.84 -12.95
C ASP A 207 -30.41 -15.31 -12.74
N GLY A 208 -30.19 -15.75 -11.51
CA GLY A 208 -29.70 -17.10 -11.18
C GLY A 208 -28.22 -17.31 -11.54
N ILE A 209 -27.50 -16.23 -11.85
CA ILE A 209 -26.07 -16.23 -12.16
C ILE A 209 -25.30 -16.02 -10.86
N GLU A 210 -24.39 -16.94 -10.55
CA GLU A 210 -23.45 -16.74 -9.44
C GLU A 210 -22.37 -15.73 -9.84
N VAL A 211 -22.33 -14.63 -9.10
CA VAL A 211 -21.47 -13.48 -9.36
C VAL A 211 -20.76 -13.07 -8.07
N GLU A 212 -19.46 -12.82 -8.19
CA GLU A 212 -18.62 -12.34 -7.10
C GLU A 212 -17.91 -11.04 -7.51
N ILE A 213 -18.05 -9.99 -6.71
CA ILE A 213 -17.25 -8.77 -6.86
C ILE A 213 -15.91 -8.99 -6.17
N LEU A 214 -14.83 -9.00 -6.93
CA LEU A 214 -13.49 -9.31 -6.42
C LEU A 214 -12.76 -8.09 -5.87
N ALA A 215 -12.89 -6.94 -6.52
CA ALA A 215 -12.10 -5.76 -6.23
C ALA A 215 -12.70 -4.49 -6.82
N THR A 216 -12.23 -3.33 -6.34
CA THR A 216 -12.66 -2.01 -6.79
C THR A 216 -11.57 -1.34 -7.62
N VAL A 217 -11.94 -0.72 -8.74
CA VAL A 217 -11.06 0.10 -9.56
C VAL A 217 -10.91 1.47 -8.89
N ILE A 218 -9.67 1.90 -8.65
CA ILE A 218 -9.38 3.15 -7.95
C ILE A 218 -8.85 4.24 -8.88
N GLN A 219 -8.25 3.86 -10.01
CA GLN A 219 -7.66 4.81 -10.96
C GLN A 219 -7.63 4.21 -12.36
N ASN A 220 -7.83 5.07 -13.36
CA ASN A 220 -7.58 4.76 -14.76
C ASN A 220 -6.35 5.55 -15.24
N ILE A 221 -5.39 4.86 -15.84
CA ILE A 221 -4.22 5.44 -16.50
C ILE A 221 -4.38 5.26 -18.01
N ARG A 222 -4.43 6.39 -18.73
CA ARG A 222 -4.53 6.42 -20.20
C ARG A 222 -3.28 7.02 -20.81
N GLY A 223 -2.59 6.24 -21.65
CA GLY A 223 -1.53 6.71 -22.52
C GLY A 223 -2.06 7.08 -23.90
N TYR A 224 -1.60 8.20 -24.47
CA TYR A 224 -2.02 8.66 -25.81
C TYR A 224 -0.98 8.37 -26.90
N ILE A 225 0.17 7.82 -26.54
CA ILE A 225 1.24 7.48 -27.48
C ILE A 225 1.21 5.96 -27.66
N GLN A 226 0.88 5.51 -28.87
CA GLN A 226 1.04 4.14 -29.35
C GLN A 226 2.27 4.05 -30.24
#